data_AF-A0A4Q7FUU8-F1
#
_entry.id   AF-A0A4Q7FUU8-F1
#
_cell.length_a   1.000
_cell.length_b   1.000
_cell.length_c   1.000
_cell.angle_alpha   90.00
_cell.angle_beta   90.00
_cell.angle_gamma   90.00
#
_symmetry.space_group_name_H-M   'P 1'
#
loop_
_entity.id
_entity.type
_entity.pdbx_description
1 polymer ?
#
loop_
_entity_poly.entity_id
_entity_poly.type
_entity_poly.pdbx_seq_one_letter_code
_entity_poly.pdbx_strand_id
1 'polypeptide(L)'
;MFQLFLRSRAQNFIKARLGIDEGFRARSPERDAETDRLRVASIVAAIDNALQAAESEQSGLSRRVDDVLARAAVTLGNGTDEYLEREPLDNYHHDLFDAEIANGQRRLQELAAAISHFKFMKAAVLSRFPDYKTSANN
;
A
#
# COMPACT_ATOMS: atom_id res chain seq x y z
N MET A 1 35.53 42.41 41.54
CA MET A 1 34.47 41.69 40.80
C MET A 1 34.22 42.19 39.36
N PHE A 2 34.88 43.25 38.86
CA PHE A 2 34.63 43.81 37.51
C PHE A 2 35.60 43.32 36.39
N GLN A 3 36.61 42.50 36.70
CA GLN A 3 37.62 42.08 35.71
C GLN A 3 37.31 40.76 34.98
N LEU A 4 36.36 39.95 35.47
CA LEU A 4 35.99 38.68 34.82
C LEU A 4 35.04 38.87 33.62
N PHE A 5 34.21 39.91 33.62
CA PHE A 5 33.27 40.17 32.52
C PHE A 5 33.94 40.70 31.24
N LEU A 6 35.07 41.41 31.36
CA LEU A 6 35.84 41.94 30.23
C LEU A 6 36.62 40.86 29.47
N ARG A 7 36.98 39.73 30.12
CA ARG A 7 37.70 38.62 29.47
C ARG A 7 36.82 37.79 28.54
N SER A 8 35.53 37.63 28.85
CA SER A 8 34.60 36.81 28.05
C SER A 8 34.32 37.40 26.66
N ARG A 9 34.19 38.74 26.56
CA ARG A 9 33.94 39.43 25.29
C ARG A 9 35.15 39.40 24.36
N ALA A 10 36.36 39.50 24.89
CA ALA A 10 37.59 39.42 24.10
C ALA A 10 37.80 38.02 23.51
N GLN A 11 37.46 36.96 24.25
CA GLN A 11 37.58 35.58 23.78
C GLN A 11 36.61 35.26 22.62
N ASN A 12 35.37 35.74 22.69
CA ASN A 12 34.39 35.56 21.61
C ASN A 12 34.77 36.34 20.35
N PHE A 13 35.34 37.55 20.49
CA PHE A 13 35.80 38.36 19.37
C PHE A 13 37.03 37.75 18.65
N ILE A 14 37.91 37.09 19.41
CA ILE A 14 39.07 36.37 18.86
C ILE A 14 38.64 35.08 18.15
N LYS A 15 37.66 34.33 18.69
CA LYS A 15 37.09 33.14 18.03
C LYS A 15 36.43 33.47 16.70
N ALA A 16 35.63 34.54 16.64
CA ALA A 16 34.99 35.01 15.42
C ALA A 16 36.00 35.45 14.34
N ARG A 17 37.13 36.05 14.73
CA ARG A 17 38.18 36.52 13.80
C ARG A 17 39.10 35.40 13.29
N LEU A 18 39.21 34.28 14.03
CA LEU A 18 40.02 33.11 13.65
C LEU A 18 39.23 32.05 12.87
N GLY A 19 37.93 32.27 12.62
CA GLY A 19 37.07 31.30 11.93
C GLY A 19 36.81 30.02 12.73
N ILE A 20 37.15 30.00 14.03
CA ILE A 20 36.96 28.85 14.94
C ILE A 20 35.55 28.92 15.56
N ASP A 21 34.56 29.21 14.73
CA ASP A 21 33.16 29.17 15.08
C ASP A 21 32.41 28.53 13.91
N GLU A 22 32.71 27.25 13.68
CA GLU A 22 31.69 26.36 13.13
C GLU A 22 30.65 26.12 14.23
N GLY A 23 29.89 27.16 14.55
CA GLY A 23 28.70 27.04 15.37
C GLY A 23 27.76 25.99 14.77
N PHE A 24 26.88 25.44 15.59
CA PHE A 24 25.91 24.44 15.17
C PHE A 24 25.13 24.92 13.93
N ARG A 25 25.36 24.28 12.77
CA ARG A 25 24.63 24.53 11.52
C ARG A 25 23.44 23.59 11.43
N ALA A 26 22.28 24.04 11.87
CA ALA A 26 21.02 23.34 11.65
C ALA A 26 20.54 23.52 10.20
N ARG A 27 19.76 22.55 9.70
CA ARG A 27 18.98 22.74 8.47
C ARG A 27 17.90 23.80 8.70
N SER A 28 17.43 24.42 7.61
CA SER A 28 16.31 25.35 7.72
C SER A 28 15.00 24.56 7.98
N PRO A 29 14.08 25.11 8.79
CA PRO A 29 12.80 24.44 9.09
C PRO A 29 12.00 24.06 7.84
N GLU A 30 12.09 24.85 6.77
CA GLU A 30 11.40 24.61 5.50
C GLU A 30 11.91 23.35 4.80
N ARG A 31 13.23 23.12 4.85
CA ARG A 31 13.84 21.93 4.26
C ARG A 31 13.50 20.67 5.03
N ASP A 32 13.39 20.78 6.35
CA ASP A 32 12.97 19.65 7.19
C ASP A 32 11.50 19.32 6.91
N ALA A 33 10.62 20.34 6.84
CA ALA A 33 9.21 20.16 6.47
C ALA A 33 9.01 19.60 5.04
N GLU A 34 9.85 20.01 4.08
CA GLU A 34 9.86 19.40 2.73
C GLU A 34 10.28 17.92 2.80
N THR A 35 11.33 17.60 3.54
CA THR A 35 11.80 16.22 3.70
C THR A 35 10.74 15.33 4.34
N ASP A 36 10.01 15.84 5.34
CA ASP A 36 8.93 15.11 5.99
C ASP A 36 7.74 14.88 5.05
N ARG A 37 7.38 15.88 4.24
CA ARG A 37 6.36 15.72 3.19
C ARG A 37 6.75 14.65 2.17
N LEU A 38 8.01 14.61 1.72
CA LEU A 38 8.50 13.60 0.79
C LEU A 38 8.45 12.18 1.37
N ARG A 39 8.76 12.03 2.67
CA ARG A 39 8.65 10.73 3.36
C ARG A 39 7.20 10.25 3.39
N VAL A 40 6.26 11.11 3.78
CA VAL A 40 4.82 10.75 3.76
C VAL A 40 4.36 10.43 2.34
N ALA A 41 4.80 11.22 1.34
CA ALA A 41 4.49 10.97 -0.06
C ALA A 41 4.93 9.56 -0.53
N SER A 42 6.14 9.12 -0.15
CA SER A 42 6.61 7.77 -0.49
C SER A 42 5.77 6.66 0.13
N ILE A 43 5.26 6.85 1.35
CA ILE A 43 4.40 5.88 2.04
C ILE A 43 3.04 5.82 1.35
N VAL A 44 2.44 6.97 1.07
CA VAL A 44 1.15 7.04 0.36
C VAL A 44 1.26 6.39 -1.02
N ALA A 45 2.32 6.68 -1.77
CA ALA A 45 2.56 6.07 -3.08
C ALA A 45 2.72 4.54 -3.00
N ALA A 46 3.40 4.03 -1.96
CA ALA A 46 3.52 2.59 -1.76
C ALA A 46 2.17 1.93 -1.47
N ILE A 47 1.31 2.58 -0.67
CA ILE A 47 -0.05 2.10 -0.40
C ILE A 47 -0.88 2.11 -1.69
N ASP A 48 -0.80 3.17 -2.48
CA ASP A 48 -1.53 3.29 -3.75
C ASP A 48 -1.13 2.22 -4.76
N ASN A 49 0.17 1.95 -4.89
CA ASN A 49 0.66 0.87 -5.75
C ASN A 49 0.16 -0.50 -5.28
N ALA A 50 0.18 -0.77 -3.98
CA ALA A 50 -0.34 -2.03 -3.42
C ALA A 50 -1.85 -2.17 -3.65
N LEU A 51 -2.59 -1.07 -3.50
CA LEU A 51 -4.03 -1.02 -3.74
C LEU A 51 -4.36 -1.32 -5.21
N GLN A 52 -3.69 -0.64 -6.14
CA GLN A 52 -3.88 -0.83 -7.57
C GLN A 52 -3.54 -2.27 -8.01
N ALA A 53 -2.46 -2.84 -7.46
CA ALA A 53 -2.08 -4.22 -7.73
C ALA A 53 -3.16 -5.21 -7.25
N ALA A 54 -3.66 -5.04 -6.02
CA ALA A 54 -4.69 -5.89 -5.45
C ALA A 54 -6.03 -5.78 -6.20
N GLU A 55 -6.45 -4.57 -6.57
CA GLU A 55 -7.68 -4.34 -7.36
C GLU A 55 -7.55 -4.94 -8.77
N SER A 56 -6.37 -4.83 -9.40
CA SER A 56 -6.09 -5.45 -10.69
C SER A 56 -6.14 -6.98 -10.61
N GLU A 57 -5.52 -7.57 -9.60
CA GLU A 57 -5.56 -9.02 -9.34
C GLU A 57 -7.00 -9.48 -9.11
N GLN A 58 -7.77 -8.79 -8.27
CA GLN A 58 -9.16 -9.11 -7.98
C GLN A 58 -10.01 -9.09 -9.26
N SER A 59 -9.88 -8.03 -10.08
CA SER A 59 -10.62 -7.92 -11.34
C SER A 59 -10.27 -9.04 -12.32
N GLY A 60 -8.99 -9.40 -12.41
CA GLY A 60 -8.52 -10.46 -13.30
C GLY A 60 -8.95 -11.84 -12.82
N LEU A 61 -8.90 -12.09 -11.51
CA LEU A 61 -9.33 -13.34 -10.91
C LEU A 61 -10.84 -13.52 -11.01
N SER A 62 -11.63 -12.47 -10.76
CA SER A 62 -13.09 -12.53 -10.88
C SER A 62 -13.51 -13.03 -12.27
N ARG A 63 -12.93 -12.45 -13.34
CA ARG A 63 -13.24 -12.89 -14.71
C ARG A 63 -12.88 -14.36 -14.97
N ARG A 64 -11.77 -14.86 -14.39
CA ARG A 64 -11.38 -16.27 -14.53
C ARG A 64 -12.31 -17.19 -13.76
N VAL A 65 -12.76 -16.79 -12.58
CA VAL A 65 -13.77 -17.55 -11.81
C VAL A 65 -15.09 -17.61 -12.57
N ASP A 66 -15.53 -16.49 -13.15
CA ASP A 66 -16.75 -16.44 -13.97
C ASP A 66 -16.65 -17.35 -15.21
N ASP A 67 -15.48 -17.40 -15.87
CA ASP A 67 -15.22 -18.32 -16.99
C ASP A 67 -15.29 -19.79 -16.57
N VAL A 68 -14.65 -20.16 -15.45
CA VAL A 68 -14.70 -21.53 -14.92
C VAL A 68 -16.13 -21.91 -14.54
N LEU A 69 -16.90 -21.01 -13.94
CA LEU A 69 -18.32 -21.22 -13.64
C LEU A 69 -19.14 -21.46 -14.90
N ALA A 70 -18.92 -20.68 -15.95
CA ALA A 70 -19.61 -20.85 -17.23
C ALA A 70 -19.27 -22.20 -17.89
N ARG A 71 -17.99 -22.60 -17.85
CA ARG A 71 -17.53 -23.90 -18.36
C ARG A 71 -18.12 -25.06 -17.57
N ALA A 72 -18.11 -24.99 -16.24
CA ALA A 72 -18.70 -26.00 -15.38
C ALA A 72 -20.19 -26.18 -15.69
N ALA A 73 -20.94 -25.08 -15.85
CA ALA A 73 -22.36 -25.14 -16.20
C ALA A 73 -22.64 -25.80 -17.56
N VAL A 74 -21.77 -25.62 -18.55
CA VAL A 74 -21.88 -26.29 -19.86
C VAL A 74 -21.53 -27.77 -19.74
N THR A 75 -20.46 -28.12 -19.02
CA THR A 75 -20.02 -29.50 -18.83
C THR A 75 -21.03 -30.33 -18.04
N LEU A 76 -21.77 -29.71 -17.13
CA LEU A 76 -22.71 -30.39 -16.25
C LEU A 76 -24.09 -30.65 -16.86
N GLY A 77 -24.39 -30.14 -18.05
CA GLY A 77 -25.68 -30.37 -18.69
C GLY A 77 -26.88 -29.81 -17.93
N ASN A 78 -28.07 -29.91 -18.53
CA ASN A 78 -29.35 -29.55 -17.91
C ASN A 78 -30.28 -30.80 -17.83
N GLY A 79 -29.68 -31.99 -17.86
CA GLY A 79 -30.39 -33.26 -18.02
C GLY A 79 -31.03 -33.71 -16.71
N THR A 80 -32.35 -33.90 -16.71
CA THR A 80 -33.09 -34.37 -15.52
C THR A 80 -32.77 -35.81 -15.08
N ASP A 81 -31.93 -36.54 -15.83
CA ASP A 81 -31.64 -37.98 -15.64
C ASP A 81 -30.13 -38.30 -15.62
N GLU A 82 -29.31 -37.34 -15.16
CA GLU A 82 -27.85 -37.32 -15.34
C GLU A 82 -27.07 -38.05 -14.23
N TYR A 83 -27.75 -38.50 -13.18
CA TYR A 83 -27.15 -39.27 -12.08
C TYR A 83 -27.18 -40.79 -12.29
N LEU A 84 -27.90 -41.29 -13.30
CA LEU A 84 -28.04 -42.73 -13.60
C LEU A 84 -26.99 -43.25 -14.60
N GLU A 85 -26.45 -42.40 -15.47
CA GLU A 85 -25.49 -42.79 -16.54
C GLU A 85 -24.10 -42.13 -16.42
N ARG A 86 -23.74 -41.54 -15.28
CA ARG A 86 -22.50 -40.77 -15.14
C ARG A 86 -21.25 -41.66 -15.26
N GLU A 87 -20.53 -41.53 -16.38
CA GLU A 87 -19.23 -42.18 -16.61
C GLU A 87 -18.16 -41.61 -15.65
N PRO A 88 -17.21 -42.42 -15.14
CA PRO A 88 -16.19 -41.98 -14.18
C PRO A 88 -15.33 -40.78 -14.63
N LEU A 89 -15.25 -40.52 -15.94
CA LEU A 89 -14.54 -39.37 -16.52
C LEU A 89 -15.22 -38.02 -16.21
N ASP A 90 -16.54 -37.97 -16.05
CA ASP A 90 -17.29 -36.75 -15.73
C ASP A 90 -17.14 -36.33 -14.26
N ASN A 91 -16.78 -37.27 -13.38
CA ASN A 91 -16.46 -36.95 -11.98
C ASN A 91 -15.12 -36.21 -11.86
N TYR A 92 -14.12 -36.57 -12.67
CA TYR A 92 -12.81 -35.93 -12.63
C TYR A 92 -12.86 -34.44 -13.00
N HIS A 93 -13.61 -34.08 -14.06
CA HIS A 93 -13.77 -32.69 -14.46
C HIS A 93 -14.59 -31.87 -13.46
N HIS A 94 -15.56 -32.50 -12.79
CA HIS A 94 -16.33 -31.86 -11.73
C HIS A 94 -15.45 -31.49 -10.55
N ASP A 95 -14.66 -32.44 -10.02
CA ASP A 95 -13.77 -32.21 -8.89
C ASP A 95 -12.73 -31.11 -9.19
N LEU A 96 -12.25 -31.06 -10.43
CA LEU A 96 -11.34 -30.01 -10.88
C LEU A 96 -11.99 -28.63 -10.87
N PHE A 97 -13.19 -28.48 -11.43
CA PHE A 97 -13.88 -27.20 -11.44
C PHE A 97 -14.24 -26.73 -10.04
N ASP A 98 -14.71 -27.62 -9.17
CA ASP A 98 -15.02 -27.30 -7.78
C ASP A 98 -13.79 -26.80 -7.03
N ALA A 99 -12.63 -27.44 -7.23
CA ALA A 99 -11.38 -27.01 -6.62
C ALA A 99 -10.92 -25.64 -7.15
N GLU A 100 -11.04 -25.39 -8.45
CA GLU A 100 -10.69 -24.09 -9.06
C GLU A 100 -11.60 -22.96 -8.56
N ILE A 101 -12.92 -23.19 -8.52
CA ILE A 101 -13.92 -22.24 -8.04
C ILE A 101 -13.68 -21.93 -6.56
N ALA A 102 -13.52 -22.96 -5.72
CA ALA A 102 -13.31 -22.78 -4.28
C ALA A 102 -12.02 -21.98 -3.99
N ASN A 103 -10.92 -22.30 -4.68
CA ASN A 103 -9.67 -21.56 -4.54
C ASN A 103 -9.78 -20.12 -5.03
N GLY A 104 -10.45 -19.90 -6.16
CA GLY A 104 -10.70 -18.57 -6.70
C GLY A 104 -11.54 -17.71 -5.77
N GLN A 105 -12.65 -18.24 -5.26
CA GLN A 105 -13.53 -17.55 -4.31
C GLN A 105 -12.81 -17.21 -3.00
N ARG A 106 -12.04 -18.15 -2.44
CA ARG A 106 -11.21 -17.90 -1.25
C ARG A 106 -10.24 -16.76 -1.49
N ARG A 107 -9.51 -16.78 -2.61
CA ARG A 107 -8.55 -15.72 -2.94
C ARG A 107 -9.23 -14.37 -3.18
N LEU A 108 -10.43 -14.33 -3.77
CA LEU A 108 -11.22 -13.10 -3.92
C LEU A 108 -11.60 -12.50 -2.56
N GLN A 109 -11.92 -13.32 -1.56
CA GLN A 109 -12.19 -12.86 -0.19
C GLN A 109 -10.93 -12.29 0.48
N GLU A 110 -9.79 -12.97 0.33
CA GLU A 110 -8.49 -12.48 0.82
C GLU A 110 -8.13 -11.12 0.21
N LEU A 111 -8.33 -10.96 -1.11
CA LEU A 111 -8.08 -9.70 -1.82
C LEU A 111 -9.02 -8.59 -1.36
N ALA A 112 -10.31 -8.89 -1.15
CA ALA A 112 -11.26 -7.91 -0.63
C ALA A 112 -10.84 -7.40 0.77
N ALA A 113 -10.37 -8.29 1.65
CA ALA A 113 -9.84 -7.92 2.95
C ALA A 113 -8.58 -7.06 2.83
N ALA A 114 -7.61 -7.45 1.97
CA ALA A 114 -6.39 -6.69 1.74
C ALA A 114 -6.68 -5.28 1.20
N ILE A 115 -7.56 -5.15 0.22
CA ILE A 115 -8.02 -3.86 -0.34
C ILE A 115 -8.61 -2.97 0.77
N SER A 116 -9.45 -3.54 1.65
CA SER A 116 -10.01 -2.82 2.80
C SER A 116 -8.91 -2.31 3.73
N HIS A 117 -7.93 -3.17 4.06
CA HIS A 117 -6.79 -2.78 4.90
C HIS A 117 -5.96 -1.65 4.27
N PHE A 118 -5.67 -1.72 2.96
CA PHE A 118 -4.93 -0.66 2.26
C PHE A 118 -5.70 0.66 2.25
N LYS A 119 -7.02 0.63 1.99
CA LYS A 119 -7.89 1.81 2.08
C LYS A 119 -7.88 2.44 3.47
N PHE A 120 -7.97 1.60 4.51
CA PHE A 120 -7.88 2.05 5.90
C PHE A 120 -6.53 2.69 6.20
N MET A 121 -5.41 2.04 5.84
CA MET A 121 -4.07 2.58 6.06
C MET A 121 -3.87 3.92 5.34
N LYS A 122 -4.35 4.05 4.10
CA LYS A 122 -4.32 5.32 3.36
C LYS A 122 -5.08 6.41 4.12
N ALA A 123 -6.31 6.13 4.55
CA ALA A 123 -7.11 7.08 5.31
C ALA A 123 -6.45 7.46 6.64
N ALA A 124 -5.87 6.50 7.36
CA ALA A 124 -5.15 6.73 8.60
C ALA A 124 -3.95 7.65 8.41
N VAL A 125 -3.12 7.40 7.38
CA VAL A 125 -1.98 8.27 7.03
C VAL A 125 -2.46 9.68 6.70
N LEU A 126 -3.44 9.84 5.81
CA LEU A 126 -3.96 11.16 5.44
C LEU A 126 -4.57 11.92 6.64
N SER A 127 -5.23 11.22 7.55
CA SER A 127 -5.77 11.83 8.77
C SER A 127 -4.68 12.30 9.74
N ARG A 128 -3.53 11.61 9.76
CA ARG A 128 -2.43 11.90 10.68
C ARG A 128 -1.45 12.94 10.15
N PHE A 129 -1.40 13.12 8.83
CA PHE A 129 -0.55 14.08 8.14
C PHE A 129 -1.40 15.07 7.31
N PRO A 130 -2.13 15.99 7.95
CA PRO A 130 -3.04 16.92 7.25
C PRO A 130 -2.31 17.91 6.33
N ASP A 131 -1.04 18.20 6.61
CA ASP A 131 -0.20 19.10 5.80
C ASP A 131 0.29 18.43 4.50
N TYR A 132 0.13 17.11 4.38
CA TYR A 132 0.37 16.40 3.13
C TYR A 132 -0.78 16.70 2.17
N LYS A 133 -0.55 17.66 1.27
CA LYS A 133 -1.45 17.89 0.14
C LYS A 133 -1.30 16.74 -0.84
N THR A 134 -2.33 15.91 -0.95
CA THR A 134 -2.46 15.00 -2.10
C THR A 134 -2.46 15.87 -3.35
N SER A 135 -1.49 15.66 -4.25
CA SER A 135 -1.50 16.25 -5.59
C SER A 135 -2.55 15.52 -6.44
N ALA A 136 -3.80 15.57 -6.01
CA ALA A 136 -4.96 15.03 -6.71
C ALA A 136 -5.80 16.22 -7.16
N ASN A 137 -5.27 16.95 -8.14
CA ASN A 137 -5.98 17.87 -9.03
C ASN A 137 -5.00 18.33 -10.12
N ASN A 138 -4.86 17.49 -11.15
CA ASN A 138 -4.57 17.86 -12.53
C ASN A 138 -4.96 16.69 -13.43
#